data_AF-A0A6U9DQ78-F1
#
_entry.id   AF-A0A6U9DQ78-F1
#
_cell.length_a   1.000
_cell.length_b   1.000
_cell.length_c   1.000
_cell.angle_alpha   90.00
_cell.angle_beta   90.00
_cell.angle_gamma   90.00
#
_symmetry.space_group_name_H-M   'P 1'
#
loop_
_entity.id
_entity.type
_entity.pdbx_description
1 polymer ?
#
loop_
_entity_poly.entity_id
_entity_poly.type
_entity_poly.pdbx_seq_one_letter_code
_entity_poly.pdbx_strand_id
1 'polypeptide(L)'
;MCPVPAWEAAKKSGGAYYPATFEADGHYTHATGVPARLLETANHFYQDDSHAWVCLQMTRTALRQAGIFVRDEEAMPVGDKAVGESWGKWVCPHIVGGIPLSVVEKEHPMSREGPQFTAIPGVCD
;
A
#
# COMPACT_ATOMS: atom_id res chain seq x y z
N MET A 1 1.95 0.36 -0.34
CA MET A 1 2.86 0.84 -1.41
C MET A 1 2.19 2.03 -2.06
N CYS A 2 2.93 3.06 -2.44
CA CYS A 2 2.37 4.25 -3.07
C CYS A 2 3.33 4.88 -4.10
N PRO A 3 2.82 5.63 -5.09
CA PRO A 3 3.66 6.42 -5.98
C PRO A 3 4.44 7.48 -5.19
N VAL A 4 5.74 7.58 -5.43
CA VAL A 4 6.63 8.57 -4.82
C VAL A 4 6.09 10.00 -4.96
N PRO A 5 5.59 10.46 -6.12
CA PRO A 5 5.06 11.82 -6.24
C PRO A 5 3.89 12.10 -5.30
N ALA A 6 3.00 11.13 -5.10
CA ALA A 6 1.85 11.27 -4.20
C ALA A 6 2.28 11.27 -2.73
N TRP A 7 3.28 10.46 -2.38
CA TRP A 7 3.86 10.45 -1.04
C TRP A 7 4.59 11.76 -0.71
N GLU A 8 5.41 12.27 -1.62
CA GLU A 8 6.08 13.56 -1.46
C GLU A 8 5.09 14.73 -1.35
N ALA A 9 3.98 14.67 -2.10
CA ALA A 9 2.92 15.66 -1.99
C ALA A 9 2.25 15.65 -0.60
N ALA A 10 2.00 14.47 -0.02
CA ALA A 10 1.49 14.33 1.34
C ALA A 10 2.49 14.86 2.38
N LYS A 11 3.78 14.55 2.22
CA LYS A 11 4.85 15.10 3.07
C LYS A 11 4.89 16.62 3.01
N LYS A 12 4.82 17.20 1.82
CA LYS A 12 4.86 18.66 1.61
C LYS A 12 3.64 19.37 2.19
N SER A 13 2.46 18.77 2.14
CA SER A 13 1.25 19.36 2.71
C SER A 13 1.15 19.19 4.23
N GLY A 14 2.00 18.33 4.82
CA GLY A 14 1.88 17.91 6.22
C GLY A 14 0.63 17.04 6.48
N GLY A 15 0.00 16.54 5.42
CA GLY A 15 -1.22 15.75 5.47
C GLY A 15 -0.97 14.24 5.48
N ALA A 16 -2.06 13.48 5.48
CA ALA A 16 -2.03 12.04 5.25
C ALA A 16 -1.98 11.73 3.75
N TYR A 17 -1.36 10.62 3.40
CA TYR A 17 -1.46 10.04 2.06
C TYR A 17 -2.78 9.29 1.89
N TYR A 18 -3.45 9.53 0.78
CA TYR A 18 -4.64 8.79 0.36
C TYR A 18 -4.38 8.19 -1.02
N PRO A 19 -4.66 6.89 -1.25
CA PRO A 19 -4.53 6.30 -2.58
C PRO A 19 -5.53 6.91 -3.57
N ALA A 20 -5.21 6.88 -4.86
CA ALA A 20 -6.10 7.43 -5.90
C ALA A 20 -7.48 6.75 -5.93
N THR A 21 -7.54 5.47 -5.53
CA THR A 21 -8.77 4.68 -5.45
C THR A 21 -9.49 4.81 -4.11
N PHE A 22 -9.01 5.63 -3.16
CA PHE A 22 -9.53 5.71 -1.79
C PHE A 22 -11.06 5.85 -1.70
N GLU A 23 -11.64 6.75 -2.49
CA GLU A 23 -13.09 6.97 -2.53
C GLU A 23 -13.83 5.76 -3.13
N ALA A 24 -13.32 5.23 -4.24
CA ALA A 24 -13.91 4.09 -4.94
C ALA A 24 -13.85 2.80 -4.11
N ASP A 25 -12.76 2.60 -3.37
CA ASP A 25 -12.56 1.45 -2.51
C ASP A 25 -13.43 1.53 -1.26
N GLY A 26 -14.02 2.68 -0.91
CA GLY A 26 -14.86 2.82 0.28
C GLY A 26 -14.10 3.34 1.51
N HIS A 27 -13.22 4.32 1.28
CA HIS A 27 -12.48 5.08 2.29
C HIS A 27 -11.50 4.24 3.12
N TYR A 28 -10.81 3.30 2.48
CA TYR A 28 -9.71 2.57 3.11
C TYR A 28 -8.47 2.47 2.21
N THR A 29 -7.34 2.21 2.84
CA THR A 29 -6.05 1.98 2.19
C THR A 29 -5.67 0.50 2.32
N HIS A 30 -5.37 -0.15 1.20
CA HIS A 30 -4.90 -1.53 1.18
C HIS A 30 -3.49 -1.68 1.76
N ALA A 31 -3.30 -2.67 2.62
CA ALA A 31 -2.00 -3.06 3.16
C ALA A 31 -1.87 -4.59 3.18
N THR A 32 -0.66 -5.06 3.47
CA THR A 32 -0.37 -6.48 3.69
C THR A 32 0.59 -6.62 4.87
N GLY A 33 0.34 -7.61 5.72
CA GLY A 33 1.29 -8.03 6.76
C GLY A 33 2.24 -9.14 6.31
N VAL A 34 2.15 -9.57 5.04
CA VAL A 34 2.94 -10.68 4.49
C VAL A 34 3.88 -10.13 3.40
N PRO A 35 5.18 -9.99 3.69
CA PRO A 35 6.15 -9.41 2.75
C PRO A 35 6.17 -10.07 1.39
N ALA A 36 6.09 -11.40 1.33
CA ALA A 36 6.12 -12.18 0.09
C ALA A 36 4.96 -11.83 -0.89
N ARG A 37 3.87 -11.22 -0.40
CA ARG A 37 2.74 -10.81 -1.24
C ARG A 37 2.93 -9.43 -1.87
N LEU A 38 3.90 -8.64 -1.42
CA LEU A 38 4.07 -7.25 -1.86
C LEU A 38 4.41 -7.16 -3.34
N LEU A 39 5.42 -7.91 -3.80
CA LEU A 39 5.81 -7.90 -5.20
C LEU A 39 4.71 -8.47 -6.10
N GLU A 40 4.01 -9.53 -5.66
CA GLU A 40 2.88 -10.10 -6.40
C GLU A 40 1.75 -9.07 -6.54
N THR A 41 1.42 -8.37 -5.45
CA THR A 41 0.42 -7.28 -5.43
C THR A 41 0.81 -6.13 -6.33
N ALA A 42 2.08 -5.69 -6.26
CA ALA A 42 2.58 -4.57 -7.04
C ALA A 42 2.55 -4.90 -8.54
N ASN A 43 2.95 -6.12 -8.89
CA ASN A 43 2.92 -6.59 -10.27
C ASN A 43 1.48 -6.77 -10.78
N HIS A 44 0.53 -7.18 -9.94
CA HIS A 44 -0.86 -7.31 -10.41
C HIS A 44 -1.54 -5.96 -10.66
N PHE A 45 -1.36 -4.98 -9.76
CA PHE A 45 -2.13 -3.73 -9.83
C PHE A 45 -1.42 -2.56 -10.50
N TYR A 46 -0.09 -2.46 -10.39
CA TYR A 46 0.64 -1.21 -10.66
C TYR A 46 1.60 -1.29 -11.86
N GLN A 47 1.58 -2.38 -12.63
CA GLN A 47 2.44 -2.54 -13.82
C GLN A 47 2.27 -1.44 -14.88
N ASP A 48 1.08 -0.85 -14.98
CA ASP A 48 0.79 0.20 -15.98
C ASP A 48 1.21 1.61 -15.52
N ASP A 49 1.55 1.77 -14.24
CA ASP A 49 1.95 3.06 -13.67
C ASP A 49 3.47 3.24 -13.83
N SER A 50 3.92 4.29 -14.52
CA SER A 50 5.34 4.56 -14.78
C SER A 50 6.08 5.31 -13.67
N HIS A 51 5.41 5.73 -12.60
CA HIS A 51 6.06 6.45 -11.50
C HIS A 51 7.04 5.55 -10.73
N ALA A 52 7.93 6.18 -9.97
CA ALA A 52 8.66 5.49 -8.91
C ALA A 52 7.70 5.18 -7.75
N TRP A 53 7.92 4.06 -7.06
CA TRP A 53 7.10 3.61 -5.95
C TRP A 53 7.92 3.43 -4.67
N VAL A 54 7.24 3.60 -3.54
CA VAL A 54 7.79 3.41 -2.20
C VAL A 54 6.89 2.47 -1.38
N CYS A 55 7.50 1.59 -0.61
CA CYS A 55 6.81 0.76 0.37
C CYS A 55 6.89 1.41 1.75
N LEU A 56 5.73 1.74 2.31
CA LEU A 56 5.62 2.35 3.63
C LEU A 56 5.46 1.25 4.69
N GLN A 57 6.38 1.19 5.65
CA GLN A 57 6.30 0.29 6.80
C GLN A 57 5.68 1.03 7.99
N MET A 58 4.75 0.36 8.66
CA MET A 58 4.09 0.83 9.88
C MET A 58 3.66 -0.37 10.72
N THR A 59 3.34 -0.13 11.99
CA THR A 59 2.80 -1.15 12.89
C THR A 59 1.33 -0.90 13.19
N ARG A 60 0.60 -1.98 13.53
CA ARG A 60 -0.77 -1.85 14.06
C ARG A 60 -0.84 -0.99 15.31
N THR A 61 0.22 -1.02 16.13
CA THR A 61 0.32 -0.20 17.33
C THR A 61 0.35 1.28 16.98
N ALA A 62 1.19 1.69 16.01
CA ALA A 62 1.24 3.08 15.55
C ALA A 62 -0.10 3.56 14.98
N LEU A 63 -0.76 2.73 14.15
CA LEU A 63 -2.09 3.03 13.62
C LEU A 63 -3.13 3.19 14.73
N ARG A 64 -3.16 2.27 15.69
CA ARG A 64 -4.08 2.33 16.83
C ARG A 64 -3.85 3.57 17.70
N GLN A 65 -2.59 3.95 17.94
CA GLN A 65 -2.24 5.15 18.70
C GLN A 65 -2.69 6.44 17.99
N ALA A 66 -2.72 6.44 16.67
CA ALA A 66 -3.27 7.52 15.85
C ALA A 66 -4.81 7.48 15.74
N GLY A 67 -5.48 6.54 16.41
CA GLY A 67 -6.94 6.38 16.35
C GLY A 67 -7.44 5.77 15.03
N ILE A 68 -6.55 5.16 14.25
CA ILE A 68 -6.87 4.58 12.95
C ILE A 68 -7.27 3.12 13.12
N PHE A 69 -8.45 2.77 12.61
CA PHE A 69 -8.96 1.41 12.65
C PHE A 69 -8.43 0.58 11.47
N VAL A 70 -8.16 -0.70 11.71
CA VAL A 70 -7.72 -1.64 10.68
C VAL A 70 -8.66 -2.83 10.69
N ARG A 71 -9.24 -3.13 9.53
CA ARG A 71 -10.07 -4.32 9.31
C ARG A 71 -9.23 -5.42 8.69
N ASP A 72 -9.43 -6.65 9.16
CA ASP A 72 -8.85 -7.83 8.54
C ASP A 72 -9.91 -8.51 7.70
N GLU A 73 -9.78 -8.35 6.39
CA GLU A 73 -10.79 -8.78 5.43
C GLU A 73 -10.13 -9.62 4.33
N GLU A 74 -10.93 -10.21 3.46
CA GLU A 74 -10.42 -10.89 2.28
C GLU A 74 -9.74 -9.91 1.30
N ALA A 75 -9.02 -10.43 0.32
CA ALA A 75 -8.48 -9.59 -0.74
C ALA A 75 -9.63 -8.93 -1.52
N MET A 76 -9.63 -7.60 -1.54
CA MET A 76 -10.62 -6.78 -2.25
C MET A 76 -10.01 -6.16 -3.52
N PRO A 77 -10.83 -5.87 -4.55
CA PRO A 77 -10.40 -5.11 -5.73
C PRO A 77 -9.74 -3.78 -5.37
N VAL A 78 -8.88 -3.27 -6.26
CA VAL A 78 -8.26 -1.94 -6.14
C VAL A 78 -8.78 -1.09 -7.29
N GLY A 79 -9.70 -0.16 -7.01
CA GLY A 79 -10.48 0.52 -8.03
C GLY A 79 -11.23 -0.50 -8.92
N ASP A 80 -11.05 -0.39 -10.23
CA ASP A 80 -11.70 -1.28 -11.21
C ASP A 80 -10.94 -2.60 -11.46
N LYS A 81 -9.77 -2.80 -10.83
CA LYS A 81 -8.96 -4.01 -11.04
C LYS A 81 -9.34 -5.10 -10.02
N ALA A 82 -9.84 -6.23 -10.53
CA ALA A 82 -10.15 -7.41 -9.72
C ALA A 82 -8.89 -8.03 -9.09
N VAL A 83 -9.07 -8.76 -7.99
CA VAL A 83 -8.00 -9.53 -7.34
C VAL A 83 -7.55 -10.74 -8.16
N GLY A 84 -6.36 -11.27 -7.87
CA GLY A 84 -5.90 -12.52 -8.45
C GLY A 84 -6.79 -13.71 -8.07
N GLU A 85 -6.97 -14.67 -8.98
CA GLU A 85 -7.91 -15.80 -8.82
C GLU A 85 -7.68 -16.63 -7.55
N SER A 86 -6.44 -16.71 -7.05
CA SER A 86 -6.06 -17.50 -5.88
C SER A 86 -6.08 -16.71 -4.55
N TRP A 87 -6.42 -15.42 -4.58
CA TRP A 87 -6.25 -14.52 -3.44
C TRP A 87 -7.45 -14.48 -2.49
N GLY A 88 -8.56 -15.15 -2.82
CA GLY A 88 -9.76 -15.16 -1.97
C GLY A 88 -9.57 -15.75 -0.56
N LYS A 89 -8.42 -16.35 -0.26
CA LYS A 89 -8.05 -16.84 1.09
C LYS A 89 -7.08 -15.91 1.83
N TRP A 90 -6.63 -14.84 1.19
CA TRP A 90 -5.71 -13.91 1.81
C TRP A 90 -6.47 -13.03 2.80
N VAL A 91 -5.96 -12.96 4.02
CA VAL A 91 -6.34 -11.91 4.97
C VAL A 91 -5.47 -10.70 4.72
N CYS A 92 -6.11 -9.59 4.38
CA CYS A 92 -5.52 -8.32 4.01
C CYS A 92 -5.97 -7.24 5.00
N PRO A 93 -5.03 -6.52 5.64
CA PRO A 93 -5.36 -5.35 6.43
C PRO A 93 -5.88 -4.21 5.53
N HIS A 94 -7.10 -3.73 5.80
CA HIS A 94 -7.63 -2.48 5.26
C HIS A 94 -7.59 -1.40 6.33
N ILE A 95 -6.78 -0.39 6.10
CA ILE A 95 -6.60 0.76 7.01
C ILE A 95 -7.72 1.75 6.71
N VAL A 96 -8.63 1.98 7.65
CA VAL A 96 -9.78 2.88 7.45
C VAL A 96 -9.30 4.32 7.52
N GLY A 97 -9.20 4.99 6.37
CA GLY A 97 -8.57 6.29 6.21
C GLY A 97 -7.26 6.26 5.41
N GLY A 98 -6.62 7.42 5.37
CA GLY A 98 -5.28 7.58 4.78
C GLY A 98 -4.17 7.19 5.75
N ILE A 99 -2.93 7.39 5.31
CA ILE A 99 -1.72 7.10 6.07
C ILE A 99 -1.08 8.43 6.52
N PRO A 100 -1.21 8.83 7.80
CA PRO A 100 -0.50 9.99 8.32
C PRO A 100 1.02 9.77 8.31
N LEU A 101 1.79 10.84 8.15
CA LEU A 101 3.25 10.74 8.17
C LEU A 101 3.78 10.17 9.49
N SER A 102 3.11 10.47 10.60
CA SER A 102 3.52 10.08 11.95
C SER A 102 3.43 8.58 12.24
N VAL A 103 2.68 7.81 11.44
CA VAL A 103 2.56 6.35 11.65
C VAL A 103 3.55 5.54 10.82
N VAL A 104 4.25 6.19 9.87
CA VAL A 104 5.24 5.54 9.02
C VAL A 104 6.57 5.46 9.77
N GLU A 105 7.01 4.23 10.07
CA GLU A 105 8.26 3.97 10.78
C GLU A 105 9.45 3.95 9.82
N LYS A 106 9.21 3.48 8.58
CA LYS A 106 10.26 3.36 7.57
C LYS A 106 9.69 3.44 6.16
N GLU A 107 10.45 4.08 5.29
CA GLU A 107 10.21 4.11 3.84
C GLU A 107 11.22 3.17 3.17
N HIS A 108 10.74 2.25 2.34
CA HIS A 108 11.57 1.33 1.58
C HIS A 108 11.46 1.65 0.09
N PRO A 109 12.59 1.88 -0.61
CA PRO A 109 12.55 2.03 -2.05
C PRO A 109 12.06 0.73 -2.68
N MET A 110 11.44 0.85 -3.87
CA MET A 110 11.04 -0.31 -4.67
C MET A 110 11.84 -0.33 -5.97
N SER A 111 12.45 -1.48 -6.27
CA SER A 111 13.19 -1.71 -7.51
C SER A 111 12.25 -2.23 -8.59
N ARG A 112 12.51 -1.81 -9.83
CA ARG A 112 11.70 -2.16 -11.00
C ARG A 112 12.55 -2.30 -12.25
N GLU A 113 12.22 -3.27 -13.09
CA GLU A 113 12.77 -3.48 -14.43
C GLU A 113 11.64 -3.43 -15.46
N GLY A 114 11.60 -2.38 -16.28
CA GLY A 114 10.47 -2.15 -17.19
C GLY A 114 9.16 -2.03 -16.41
N PRO A 115 8.11 -2.81 -16.75
CA PRO A 115 6.86 -2.80 -15.99
C PRO A 115 6.93 -3.58 -14.66
N GLN A 116 7.91 -4.46 -14.49
CA GLN A 116 7.95 -5.45 -13.41
C GLN A 116 8.67 -4.95 -12.16
N PHE A 117 8.01 -5.02 -11.00
CA PHE A 117 8.64 -4.79 -9.70
C PHE A 117 9.44 -6.02 -9.29
N THR A 118 10.70 -5.81 -8.92
CA THR A 118 11.68 -6.88 -8.71
C THR A 118 12.18 -7.02 -7.29
N ALA A 119 12.19 -5.95 -6.48
CA ALA A 119 12.62 -6.04 -5.09
C ALA A 119 12.11 -4.88 -4.24
N ILE A 120 12.05 -5.11 -2.92
CA ILE A 120 11.85 -4.07 -1.90
C ILE A 120 12.97 -4.27 -0.85
N PRO A 121 14.13 -3.62 -1.03
CA PRO A 121 15.29 -3.84 -0.18
C PRO A 121 14.98 -3.72 1.32
N GLY A 122 15.32 -4.78 2.06
CA GLY A 122 15.06 -4.90 3.49
C GLY A 122 13.64 -5.34 3.86
N VAL A 123 12.83 -5.78 2.89
CA VAL A 123 11.47 -6.32 3.10
C VAL A 123 11.30 -7.67 2.37
N CYS A 124 11.53 -7.68 1.06
CA CYS A 124 11.44 -8.89 0.23
C CYS A 124 12.19 -8.71 -1.10
N ASP A 125 12.69 -9.82 -1.62
CA ASP A 125 13.36 -9.94 -2.93
C ASP A 125 12.57 -10.91 -3.82
#